data_AF-A0A183EVX5-F1
#
_entry.id   AF-A0A183EVX5-F1
#
_cell.length_a   1.000
_cell.length_b   1.000
_cell.length_c   1.000
_cell.angle_alpha   90.00
_cell.angle_beta   90.00
_cell.angle_gamma   90.00
#
_symmetry.space_group_name_H-M   'P 1'
#
loop_
_entity.id
_entity.type
_entity.pdbx_description
1 polymer ?
#
loop_
_entity_poly.entity_id
_entity_poly.type
_entity_poly.pdbx_seq_one_letter_code
_entity_poly.pdbx_strand_id
1 'polypeptide(L)' 'LDLLMVKFDRTHTHRVNFDDFIQLCVVLQTLTAAFRDKDTDRDGIITVGYEEYLTMVFTSNI' A
#
# COMPACT_ATOMS: atom_id res chain seq x y z
N LEU A 1 -8.02 3.67 -8.29
CA LEU A 1 -8.94 4.24 -7.27
C LEU A 1 -10.06 3.25 -6.93
N ASP A 2 -10.67 2.58 -7.92
CA ASP A 2 -11.69 1.55 -7.65
C ASP A 2 -11.21 0.38 -6.79
N LEU A 3 -9.98 -0.12 -7.01
CA LEU A 3 -9.39 -1.17 -6.17
C LEU A 3 -9.25 -0.72 -4.70
N LEU A 4 -8.96 0.56 -4.47
CA LEU A 4 -8.82 1.13 -3.13
C LEU A 4 -10.17 1.31 -2.45
N MET A 5 -11.21 1.73 -3.20
CA MET A 5 -12.58 1.73 -2.71
C MET A 5 -13.03 0.32 -2.32
N VAL A 6 -12.76 -0.70 -3.13
CA VAL A 6 -13.12 -2.09 -2.81
C VAL A 6 -12.38 -2.62 -1.58
N LYS A 7 -11.10 -2.24 -1.40
CA LYS A 7 -10.29 -2.67 -0.25
C LYS A 7 -10.72 -2.04 1.07
N PHE A 8 -11.18 -0.79 1.05
CA PHE A 8 -11.40 0.01 2.26
C PHE A 8 -12.86 0.42 2.52
N ASP A 9 -13.77 0.20 1.58
CA ASP A 9 -15.21 0.27 1.84
C ASP A 9 -15.66 -0.96 2.63
N ARG A 10 -15.35 -0.97 3.93
CA ARG A 10 -15.75 -2.02 4.88
C ARG A 10 -17.27 -2.11 5.05
N THR A 11 -18.01 -1.11 4.58
CA THR A 11 -19.46 -0.97 4.74
C THR A 11 -20.26 -1.27 3.48
N HIS A 12 -19.59 -1.46 2.33
CA HIS A 12 -20.20 -1.55 0.99
C HIS A 12 -21.15 -0.38 0.68
N THR A 13 -20.87 0.81 1.22
CA THR A 13 -21.71 2.00 1.02
C THR A 13 -21.25 2.91 -0.12
N HIS A 14 -20.16 2.53 -0.81
CA HIS A 14 -19.42 3.38 -1.75
C HIS A 14 -18.94 4.71 -1.14
N ARG A 15 -18.80 4.74 0.19
CA ARG A 15 -18.32 5.90 0.95
C ARG A 15 -17.16 5.46 1.83
N VAL A 16 -16.07 6.20 1.76
CA VAL A 16 -14.92 6.01 2.63
C VAL A 16 -15.03 7.07 3.72
N ASN A 17 -15.05 6.67 4.99
CA ASN A 17 -15.03 7.64 6.07
C ASN A 17 -13.70 8.40 6.06
N PHE A 18 -13.69 9.62 6.60
CA PHE A 18 -12.50 10.47 6.53
C PHE A 18 -11.28 9.84 7.20
N ASP A 19 -11.48 9.17 8.34
CA ASP A 19 -10.48 8.38 9.05
C ASP A 19 -9.95 7.20 8.20
N ASP A 20 -10.83 6.44 7.56
CA ASP A 20 -10.44 5.34 6.65
C ASP A 20 -9.61 5.86 5.46
N PHE A 21 -9.96 7.03 4.92
CA PHE A 21 -9.20 7.68 3.85
C PHE A 21 -7.81 8.12 4.32
N ILE A 22 -7.71 8.72 5.51
CA ILE A 22 -6.41 9.10 6.08
C ILE A 22 -5.55 7.86 6.32
N GLN A 23 -6.11 6.80 6.91
CA GLN A 23 -5.39 5.55 7.12
C GLN A 23 -4.89 4.95 5.79
N LEU A 24 -5.73 4.96 4.75
CA LEU A 24 -5.33 4.54 3.41
C LEU A 24 -4.15 5.36 2.88
N CYS A 25 -4.19 6.69 3.02
CA CYS A 25 -3.10 7.55 2.58
C CYS A 25 -1.78 7.20 3.29
N VAL A 26 -1.82 6.93 4.60
CA VAL A 26 -0.63 6.52 5.36
C VAL A 26 -0.11 5.16 4.89
N VAL A 27 -0.99 4.16 4.71
CA VAL A 27 -0.61 2.83 4.18
C VAL A 27 0.05 2.96 2.80
N LEU A 28 -0.56 3.73 1.90
CA LEU A 28 -0.02 3.97 0.55
C LEU A 28 1.33 4.66 0.59
N GLN A 29 1.50 5.64 1.47
CA GLN A 29 2.76 6.36 1.62
C GLN A 29 3.89 5.40 2.05
N THR A 30 3.63 4.56 3.06
CA THR A 30 4.62 3.59 3.57
C THR A 30 4.99 2.57 2.51
N LEU A 31 4.01 1.98 1.82
CA LEU A 31 4.26 1.02 0.74
C LEU A 31 5.04 1.65 -0.42
N THR A 32 4.70 2.90 -0.79
CA THR A 32 5.39 3.63 -1.85
C THR A 32 6.84 3.94 -1.49
N ALA A 33 7.12 4.26 -0.22
CA ALA A 33 8.49 4.48 0.26
C ALA A 33 9.30 3.19 0.19
N ALA A 34 8.77 2.09 0.72
CA ALA A 34 9.44 0.78 0.68
C ALA A 34 9.69 0.31 -0.76
N PHE A 35 8.71 0.50 -1.66
CA PHE A 35 8.87 0.19 -3.08
C PHE A 35 9.98 1.02 -3.73
N ARG A 36 9.99 2.33 -3.48
CA ARG A 36 11.00 3.25 -4.04
C ARG A 36 12.42 2.91 -3.59
N ASP A 37 12.60 2.40 -2.37
CA ASP A 37 13.91 1.97 -1.89
C ASP A 37 14.43 0.73 -2.66
N LYS A 38 13.54 -0.05 -3.27
CA LYS A 38 13.88 -1.24 -4.08
C LYS A 38 13.94 -0.95 -5.58
N ASP A 39 13.11 -0.01 -6.06
CA ASP A 39 13.06 0.47 -7.44
C ASP A 39 14.20 1.45 -7.73
N THR A 40 15.42 0.92 -7.81
CA THR A 40 16.65 1.73 -7.90
C THR A 40 16.85 2.41 -9.26
N ASP A 41 16.30 1.85 -10.33
CA ASP A 41 16.30 2.39 -11.70
C ASP A 41 15.04 3.20 -12.03
N ARG A 42 14.03 3.19 -11.14
CA ARG A 42 12.80 3.99 -11.22
C ARG A 42 11.95 3.65 -12.44
N ASP A 43 11.95 2.38 -12.84
CA ASP A 43 11.15 1.88 -13.96
C ASP A 43 9.74 1.43 -13.52
N GLY A 44 9.49 1.37 -12.21
CA GLY A 44 8.22 0.94 -11.62
C GLY A 44 8.09 -0.58 -11.50
N ILE A 45 9.19 -1.33 -11.61
CA ILE A 45 9.24 -2.79 -11.51
C ILE A 45 10.34 -3.18 -10.52
N ILE A 46 10.00 -4.02 -9.54
CA ILE A 46 10.98 -4.59 -8.61
C ILE A 46 11.00 -6.11 -8.73
N THR A 47 12.19 -6.69 -8.62
CA THR A 47 12.37 -8.14 -8.44
C THR A 47 12.87 -8.37 -7.02
N VAL A 48 12.06 -9.01 -6.19
CA VAL A 48 12.36 -9.26 -4.77
C VAL A 48 12.26 -10.75 -4.44
N GLY A 49 13.11 -11.22 -3.53
CA GLY A 49 13.01 -12.57 -2.98
C GLY A 49 11.80 -12.71 -2.05
N TYR A 50 11.35 -13.93 -1.80
CA TYR A 50 10.16 -14.19 -0.98
C TYR A 50 10.27 -13.65 0.46
N GLU A 51 11.41 -13.86 1.13
CA GLU A 51 11.62 -13.36 2.51
C GLU A 51 11.67 -11.83 2.57
N GLU A 52 12.25 -11.20 1.55
CA GLU A 52 12.34 -9.75 1.44
C GLU A 52 10.97 -9.13 1.15
N TYR A 53 10.17 -9.78 0.30
CA TYR A 53 8.77 -9.44 0.10
C TYR A 53 7.98 -9.51 1.41
N LEU A 54 8.10 -10.60 2.18
CA LEU A 54 7.44 -10.72 3.49
C LEU A 54 7.87 -9.60 4.44
N THR A 55 9.18 -9.30 4.48
CA THR A 55 9.71 -8.21 5.31
C THR A 55 9.11 -6.87 4.90
N MET A 56 9.08 -6.54 3.61
CA MET A 56 8.45 -5.30 3.12
C MET A 56 6.97 -5.21 3.52
N VAL A 57 6.21 -6.30 3.40
CA VAL A 57 4.77 -6.32 3.74
C VAL A 57 4.55 -6.21 5.25
N PHE A 58 5.33 -6.91 6.07
CA PHE A 58 5.19 -6.88 7.53
C PHE A 58 5.68 -5.56 8.15
N THR A 59 6.74 -4.96 7.60
CA THR A 59 7.20 -3.63 8.03
C THR A 59 6.22 -2.53 7.61
N SER A 60 5.49 -2.73 6.52
CA SER A 60 4.43 -1.80 6.08
C SER A 60 3.09 -2.00 6.80
N ASN A 61 3.01 -2.94 7.75
CA ASN A 61 1.80 -3.22 8.50
C ASN A 61 1.59 -2.11 9.56
N ILE A 62 0.53 -1.33 9.33
CA ILE A 62 -0.25 -0.63 10.36
C ILE A 62 -1.18 -1.65 11.03
#